data_AF-A0A927CKL7-F1
#
_entry.id   AF-A0A927CKL7-F1
#
_cell.length_a   1.000
_cell.length_b   1.000
_cell.length_c   1.000
_cell.angle_alpha   90.00
_cell.angle_beta   90.00
_cell.angle_gamma   90.00
#
_symmetry.space_group_name_H-M   'P 1'
#
loop_
_entity.id
_entity.type
_entity.pdbx_description
1 polymer ?
#
loop_
_entity_poly.entity_id
_entity_poly.type
_entity_poly.pdbx_seq_one_letter_code
_entity_poly.pdbx_strand_id
1 'polypeptide(L)'
;MRVGLVFLLALLLSACGTKEQIKEIDADVLERMNNPKLAHRDELFELKLNIGKTTFSANEPISYSASLTYIGDGDSFTVWGSHTIVAFRITNGLDFDMEGASTSELAATKLLKNKTVLYPFVKSGGYSHDDPNADFWRQFYSRKELVLPQGNYLIEAVCVFSLDESVVDSHYNESVYTMITVE
;
A
#
# COMPACT_ATOMS: atom_id res chain seq x y z
N MET A 1 47.30 0.29 57.29
CA MET A 1 46.18 1.20 56.99
C MET A 1 46.58 2.13 55.85
N ARG A 2 46.04 1.91 54.65
CA ARG A 2 45.63 2.91 53.66
C ARG A 2 45.07 2.15 52.46
N VAL A 3 43.79 1.80 52.64
CA VAL A 3 42.84 1.44 51.59
C VAL A 3 42.69 2.64 50.65
N GLY A 4 42.57 2.39 49.35
CA GLY A 4 41.98 3.36 48.44
C GLY A 4 42.89 3.83 47.31
N LEU A 5 43.00 3.02 46.26
CA LEU A 5 43.10 3.51 44.88
C LEU A 5 42.76 2.37 43.90
N VAL A 6 41.60 1.76 44.07
CA VAL A 6 41.05 0.80 43.10
C VAL A 6 39.74 1.40 42.60
N PHE A 7 39.57 1.40 41.27
CA PHE A 7 38.35 1.77 40.55
C PHE A 7 37.99 3.27 40.51
N LEU A 8 38.69 4.06 39.70
CA LEU A 8 38.09 5.30 39.16
C LEU A 8 38.60 5.66 37.76
N LEU A 9 38.75 4.68 36.86
CA LEU A 9 39.09 4.98 35.46
C LEU A 9 38.58 3.90 34.48
N ALA A 10 37.34 3.41 34.67
CA ALA A 10 36.70 2.42 33.79
C ALA A 10 35.20 2.69 33.57
N LEU A 11 34.79 3.98 33.55
CA LEU A 11 33.40 4.40 33.34
C LEU A 11 33.22 5.27 32.08
N LEU A 12 34.08 5.10 31.06
CA LEU A 12 33.99 5.84 29.78
C LEU A 12 33.56 4.97 28.58
N LEU A 13 32.82 3.89 28.82
CA LEU A 13 32.34 3.00 27.75
C LEU A 13 30.86 2.64 27.94
N SER A 14 29.97 3.58 27.63
CA SER A 14 28.60 3.28 27.13
C SER A 14 27.84 4.55 26.75
N ALA A 15 28.49 5.54 26.13
CA ALA A 15 27.77 6.45 25.26
C ALA A 15 27.57 5.74 23.91
N CYS A 16 26.72 4.72 23.90
CA CYS A 16 26.03 4.33 22.67
C CYS A 16 25.13 5.51 22.33
N GLY A 17 25.71 6.51 21.65
CA GLY A 17 24.93 7.47 20.90
C GLY A 17 24.13 6.64 19.90
N THR A 18 22.85 6.47 20.18
CA THR A 18 21.87 6.06 19.18
C THR A 18 22.02 7.07 18.05
N LYS A 19 22.78 6.71 17.02
CA LYS A 19 22.74 7.46 15.76
C LYS A 19 21.28 7.42 15.36
N GLU A 20 20.65 8.59 15.41
CA GLU A 20 19.35 8.82 14.80
C GLU A 20 19.52 8.37 13.35
N GLN A 21 19.02 7.17 13.06
CA GLN A 21 19.10 6.58 11.75
C GLN A 21 18.08 7.37 10.94
N ILE A 22 18.56 8.33 10.14
CA ILE A 22 17.70 9.06 9.22
C ILE A 22 17.08 8.00 8.32
N LYS A 23 15.78 7.74 8.49
CA LYS A 23 15.04 6.86 7.59
C LYS A 23 14.97 7.58 6.26
N GLU A 24 15.58 6.99 5.25
CA GLU A 24 15.47 7.44 3.87
C GLU A 24 14.26 6.77 3.23
N ILE A 25 13.56 7.52 2.37
CA ILE A 25 12.45 6.98 1.58
C ILE A 25 13.00 5.88 0.68
N ASP A 26 12.31 4.75 0.62
CA ASP A 26 12.64 3.66 -0.31
C ASP A 26 12.76 4.18 -1.76
N ALA A 27 13.82 3.77 -2.46
CA ALA A 27 14.13 4.29 -3.80
C ALA A 27 13.04 3.98 -4.84
N ASP A 28 12.39 2.81 -4.76
CA ASP A 28 11.26 2.45 -5.64
C ASP A 28 10.05 3.33 -5.34
N VAL A 29 9.75 3.54 -4.05
CA VAL A 29 8.66 4.44 -3.64
C VAL A 29 8.90 5.85 -4.16
N LEU A 30 10.14 6.36 -4.02
CA LEU A 30 10.50 7.68 -4.50
C LEU A 30 10.41 7.79 -6.03
N GLU A 31 10.87 6.78 -6.77
CA GLU A 31 10.73 6.74 -8.23
C GLU A 31 9.26 6.82 -8.65
N ARG A 32 8.40 6.03 -8.00
CA ARG A 32 6.97 5.95 -8.30
C ARG A 32 6.19 7.20 -7.90
N MET A 33 6.59 7.86 -6.80
CA MET A 33 6.05 9.17 -6.42
C MET A 33 6.35 10.23 -7.48
N ASN A 34 7.54 10.16 -8.12
CA ASN A 34 7.96 11.10 -9.16
C ASN A 34 7.40 10.77 -10.55
N ASN A 35 6.95 9.53 -10.78
CA ASN A 35 6.49 9.04 -12.08
C ASN A 35 5.10 8.41 -11.97
N PRO A 36 4.02 9.19 -11.82
CA PRO A 36 2.68 8.65 -11.62
C PRO A 36 2.21 7.80 -12.81
N LYS A 37 1.63 6.64 -12.51
CA LYS A 37 1.02 5.71 -13.46
C LYS A 37 -0.47 5.59 -13.15
N LEU A 38 -1.29 6.53 -13.64
CA LEU A 38 -2.75 6.53 -13.37
C LEU A 38 -3.52 5.48 -14.17
N ALA A 39 -2.92 4.90 -15.20
CA ALA A 39 -3.53 3.86 -16.01
C ALA A 39 -2.48 2.83 -16.46
N HIS A 40 -2.92 1.59 -16.56
CA HIS A 40 -2.23 0.50 -17.23
C HIS A 40 -3.19 -0.12 -18.24
N ARG A 41 -2.69 -0.46 -19.44
CA ARG A 41 -3.48 -1.10 -20.47
C ARG A 41 -2.59 -2.06 -21.26
N ASP A 42 -3.03 -3.30 -21.40
CA ASP A 42 -2.37 -4.33 -22.21
C ASP A 42 -3.36 -4.95 -23.23
N GLU A 43 -3.16 -6.21 -23.60
CA GLU A 43 -4.01 -6.96 -24.52
C GLU A 43 -5.31 -7.46 -23.87
N LEU A 44 -5.32 -7.67 -22.55
CA LEU A 44 -6.43 -8.28 -21.84
C LEU A 44 -7.19 -7.29 -20.97
N PHE A 45 -6.50 -6.36 -20.31
CA PHE A 45 -7.06 -5.53 -19.26
C PHE A 45 -6.68 -4.05 -19.38
N GLU A 46 -7.59 -3.21 -18.88
CA GLU A 46 -7.32 -1.82 -18.57
C GLU A 46 -7.58 -1.59 -17.07
N LEU A 47 -6.54 -1.20 -16.34
CA LEU A 47 -6.59 -0.80 -14.93
C LEU A 47 -6.40 0.72 -14.83
N LYS A 48 -7.24 1.40 -14.06
CA LYS A 48 -7.14 2.86 -13.84
C LYS A 48 -7.29 3.20 -12.36
N LEU A 49 -6.50 4.18 -11.93
CA LEU A 49 -6.65 4.85 -10.64
C LEU A 49 -7.49 6.11 -10.86
N ASN A 50 -8.65 6.17 -10.21
CA ASN A 50 -9.61 7.26 -10.33
C ASN A 50 -9.51 8.16 -9.10
N ILE A 51 -8.86 9.30 -9.24
CA ILE A 51 -8.73 10.31 -8.18
C ILE A 51 -8.93 11.72 -8.77
N GLY A 52 -9.68 12.57 -8.07
CA GLY A 52 -10.06 13.90 -8.57
C GLY A 52 -8.99 14.98 -8.37
N LYS A 53 -8.16 14.84 -7.35
CA LYS A 53 -7.06 15.77 -7.02
C LYS A 53 -5.98 15.05 -6.20
N THR A 54 -4.76 15.60 -6.19
CA THR A 54 -3.61 15.02 -5.49
C THR A 54 -3.16 15.84 -4.29
N THR A 55 -3.78 16.98 -4.00
CA THR A 55 -3.47 17.81 -2.83
C THR A 55 -4.71 17.97 -1.95
N PHE A 56 -4.56 17.69 -0.66
CA PHE A 56 -5.62 17.68 0.33
C PHE A 56 -5.22 18.53 1.53
N SER A 57 -6.18 19.18 2.17
CA SER A 57 -5.91 19.83 3.46
C SER A 57 -5.87 18.82 4.60
N ALA A 58 -5.22 19.16 5.70
CA ALA A 58 -5.26 18.39 6.92
C ALA A 58 -6.72 18.09 7.34
N ASN A 59 -7.00 16.83 7.67
CA ASN A 59 -8.32 16.30 8.01
C ASN A 59 -9.35 16.25 6.87
N GLU A 60 -8.99 16.62 5.64
CA GLU A 60 -9.86 16.42 4.48
C GLU A 60 -9.97 14.92 4.15
N PRO A 61 -11.19 14.38 4.00
CA PRO A 61 -11.37 13.01 3.53
C PRO A 61 -10.84 12.82 2.10
N ILE A 62 -9.97 11.83 1.92
CA ILE A 62 -9.42 11.44 0.63
C ILE A 62 -10.35 10.38 0.03
N SER A 63 -10.89 10.66 -1.15
CA SER A 63 -11.75 9.74 -1.89
C SER A 63 -11.12 9.39 -3.24
N TYR A 64 -10.97 8.10 -3.49
CA TYR A 64 -10.48 7.57 -4.75
C TYR A 64 -10.98 6.14 -4.95
N SER A 65 -10.78 5.62 -6.15
CA SER A 65 -11.16 4.26 -6.52
C SER A 65 -10.22 3.73 -7.58
N ALA A 66 -10.35 2.45 -7.91
CA ALA A 66 -9.74 1.85 -9.07
C ALA A 66 -10.82 1.26 -9.97
N SER A 67 -10.52 1.09 -11.24
CA SER A 67 -11.41 0.40 -12.17
C SER A 67 -10.65 -0.58 -13.04
N LEU A 68 -11.20 -1.77 -13.19
CA LEU A 68 -10.67 -2.84 -14.05
C LEU A 68 -11.68 -3.12 -15.17
N THR A 69 -11.21 -3.16 -16.41
CA THR A 69 -12.02 -3.51 -17.58
C THR A 69 -11.33 -4.62 -18.35
N TYR A 70 -12.04 -5.71 -18.65
CA TYR A 70 -11.57 -6.71 -19.62
C TYR A 70 -11.80 -6.18 -21.05
N ILE A 71 -10.72 -6.08 -21.81
CA ILE A 71 -10.67 -5.49 -23.17
C ILE A 71 -10.19 -6.48 -24.24
N GLY A 72 -9.98 -7.75 -23.88
CA GLY A 72 -9.58 -8.79 -24.82
C GLY A 72 -10.66 -9.19 -25.83
N ASP A 73 -10.33 -10.16 -26.68
CA ASP A 73 -11.15 -10.49 -27.85
C ASP A 73 -12.44 -11.25 -27.52
N GLY A 74 -12.43 -12.13 -26.52
CA GLY A 74 -13.60 -12.94 -26.12
C GLY A 74 -14.69 -12.12 -25.42
N ASP A 75 -15.91 -12.66 -25.35
CA ASP A 75 -17.04 -11.95 -24.69
C ASP A 75 -16.86 -11.81 -23.16
N SER A 76 -16.03 -12.66 -22.57
CA SER A 76 -15.70 -12.63 -21.16
C SER A 76 -14.38 -13.36 -20.88
N PHE A 77 -13.78 -13.06 -19.73
CA PHE A 77 -12.59 -13.75 -19.21
C PHE A 77 -12.81 -14.10 -17.75
N THR A 78 -12.38 -15.28 -17.31
CA THR A 78 -12.46 -15.69 -15.91
C THR A 78 -11.07 -15.61 -15.30
N VAL A 79 -10.94 -14.87 -14.21
CA VAL A 79 -9.72 -14.79 -13.40
C VAL A 79 -9.92 -15.52 -12.07
N TRP A 80 -8.81 -15.92 -11.45
CA TRP A 80 -8.81 -16.75 -10.26
C TRP A 80 -7.94 -16.14 -9.15
N GLY A 81 -8.50 -15.94 -7.96
CA GLY A 81 -7.78 -15.35 -6.83
C GLY A 81 -8.72 -14.99 -5.70
N SER A 82 -8.34 -14.03 -4.88
CA SER A 82 -9.22 -13.48 -3.85
C SER A 82 -10.50 -12.90 -4.46
N HIS A 83 -11.59 -12.91 -3.69
CA HIS A 83 -12.86 -12.33 -4.13
C HIS A 83 -12.73 -10.86 -4.56
N THR A 84 -11.84 -10.13 -3.87
CA THR A 84 -11.43 -8.79 -4.28
C THR A 84 -10.12 -8.91 -5.05
N ILE A 85 -10.19 -8.78 -6.38
CA ILE A 85 -9.03 -8.90 -7.29
C ILE A 85 -8.22 -7.60 -7.45
N VAL A 86 -8.67 -6.50 -6.83
CA VAL A 86 -7.96 -5.21 -6.76
C VAL A 86 -7.81 -4.78 -5.31
N ALA A 87 -6.57 -4.69 -4.83
CA ALA A 87 -6.24 -4.21 -3.49
C ALA A 87 -5.67 -2.80 -3.54
N PHE A 88 -5.70 -2.10 -2.42
CA PHE A 88 -5.14 -0.75 -2.29
C PHE A 88 -4.00 -0.74 -1.29
N ARG A 89 -2.93 -0.01 -1.60
CA ARG A 89 -1.79 0.25 -0.71
C ARG A 89 -1.57 1.75 -0.57
N ILE A 90 -1.13 2.18 0.61
CA ILE A 90 -0.73 3.56 0.87
C ILE A 90 0.57 3.54 1.67
N THR A 91 1.60 4.25 1.20
CA THR A 91 2.86 4.37 1.94
C THR A 91 3.47 5.75 1.86
N ASN A 92 4.15 6.20 2.92
CA ASN A 92 5.05 7.37 2.87
C ASN A 92 6.52 6.97 2.55
N GLY A 93 6.77 5.67 2.35
CA GLY A 93 8.11 5.11 2.15
C GLY A 93 9.00 5.10 3.39
N LEU A 94 8.45 5.37 4.58
CA LEU A 94 9.19 5.47 5.85
C LEU A 94 8.62 4.57 6.95
N ASP A 95 7.51 5.00 7.57
CA ASP A 95 6.92 4.40 8.77
C ASP A 95 5.39 4.26 8.68
N PHE A 96 4.79 4.78 7.61
CA PHE A 96 3.41 4.54 7.25
C PHE A 96 3.41 3.60 6.04
N ASP A 97 2.92 2.37 6.25
CA ASP A 97 2.66 1.41 5.18
C ASP A 97 1.35 0.67 5.48
N MET A 98 0.27 1.12 4.84
CA MET A 98 -1.00 0.41 4.84
C MET A 98 -0.99 -0.53 3.64
N GLU A 99 -0.72 -1.81 3.90
CA GLU A 99 -0.83 -2.87 2.90
C GLU A 99 -2.30 -3.19 2.58
N GLY A 100 -2.53 -3.78 1.41
CA GLY A 100 -3.84 -4.31 1.06
C GLY A 100 -4.01 -5.72 1.61
N ALA A 101 -5.02 -5.95 2.47
CA ALA A 101 -5.40 -7.31 2.83
C ALA A 101 -6.33 -7.93 1.80
N SER A 102 -6.04 -9.17 1.43
CA SER A 102 -6.91 -10.04 0.64
C SER A 102 -7.14 -11.35 1.37
N THR A 103 -8.23 -12.01 1.02
CA THR A 103 -8.54 -13.36 1.48
C THR A 103 -7.76 -14.39 0.63
N SER A 104 -7.61 -15.61 1.13
CA SER A 104 -6.72 -16.63 0.53
C SER A 104 -7.44 -17.67 -0.33
N GLU A 105 -8.75 -17.53 -0.57
CA GLU A 105 -9.50 -18.43 -1.44
C GLU A 105 -9.10 -18.27 -2.90
N LEU A 106 -9.37 -19.32 -3.68
CA LEU A 106 -9.30 -19.32 -5.12
C LEU A 106 -10.71 -19.15 -5.70
N ALA A 107 -11.21 -17.92 -5.72
CA ALA A 107 -12.52 -17.58 -6.24
C ALA A 107 -12.48 -17.32 -7.76
N ALA A 108 -13.52 -17.79 -8.46
CA ALA A 108 -13.82 -17.43 -9.85
C ALA A 108 -14.35 -16.01 -9.94
N THR A 109 -13.71 -15.15 -10.73
CA THR A 109 -14.29 -13.85 -11.08
C THR A 109 -14.43 -13.74 -12.59
N LYS A 110 -15.68 -13.74 -13.08
CA LYS A 110 -15.97 -13.57 -14.50
C LYS A 110 -16.06 -12.08 -14.84
N LEU A 111 -15.15 -11.61 -15.68
CA LEU A 111 -15.13 -10.26 -16.23
C LEU A 111 -15.78 -10.26 -17.63
N LEU A 112 -16.74 -9.38 -17.85
CA LEU A 112 -17.41 -9.25 -19.15
C LEU A 112 -16.68 -8.22 -20.02
N LYS A 113 -16.58 -8.47 -21.33
CA LYS A 113 -15.91 -7.57 -22.28
C LYS A 113 -16.49 -6.17 -22.21
N ASN A 114 -15.61 -5.17 -22.12
CA ASN A 114 -15.96 -3.74 -22.05
C ASN A 114 -16.89 -3.37 -20.87
N LYS A 115 -17.04 -4.24 -19.86
CA LYS A 115 -17.71 -3.89 -18.60
C LYS A 115 -16.65 -3.52 -17.58
N THR A 116 -16.64 -2.25 -17.23
CA THR A 116 -15.79 -1.71 -16.17
C THR A 116 -16.34 -2.09 -14.81
N VAL A 117 -15.52 -2.75 -13.99
CA VAL A 117 -15.79 -2.99 -12.57
C VAL A 117 -15.11 -1.88 -11.76
N LEU A 118 -15.88 -1.23 -10.89
CA LEU A 118 -15.39 -0.17 -10.01
C LEU A 118 -15.09 -0.74 -8.62
N TYR A 119 -13.91 -0.44 -8.11
CA TYR A 119 -13.44 -0.81 -6.78
C TYR A 119 -13.27 0.48 -5.97
N PRO A 120 -14.24 0.85 -5.10
CA PRO A 120 -14.04 1.99 -4.21
C PRO A 120 -12.89 1.71 -3.24
N PHE A 121 -12.12 2.73 -2.88
CA PHE A 121 -11.14 2.58 -1.82
C PHE A 121 -11.84 2.20 -0.51
N VAL A 122 -11.33 1.14 0.12
CA VAL A 122 -11.68 0.74 1.48
C VAL A 122 -10.37 0.38 2.17
N LYS A 123 -10.19 0.86 3.41
CA LYS A 123 -9.04 0.45 4.22
C LYS A 123 -9.11 -1.06 4.45
N SER A 124 -8.06 -1.75 4.05
CA SER A 124 -7.80 -3.14 4.39
C SER A 124 -6.41 -3.25 4.99
N GLY A 125 -6.15 -4.35 5.68
CA GLY A 125 -4.90 -4.58 6.40
C GLY A 125 -5.14 -4.97 7.85
N GLY A 126 -4.04 -5.06 8.59
CA GLY A 126 -4.04 -5.45 9.99
C GLY A 126 -2.74 -5.02 10.65
N TYR A 127 -2.73 -5.08 11.97
CA TYR A 127 -1.57 -4.76 12.80
C TYR A 127 -1.50 -5.77 13.95
N SER A 128 -0.28 -6.02 14.44
CA SER A 128 -0.09 -6.83 15.64
C SER A 128 -0.44 -6.04 16.90
N HIS A 129 -0.87 -6.72 17.95
CA HIS A 129 -1.02 -6.08 19.26
C HIS A 129 0.29 -5.49 19.77
N ASP A 130 1.42 -6.10 19.42
CA ASP A 130 2.76 -5.70 19.84
C ASP A 130 3.41 -4.68 18.88
N ASP A 131 2.68 -4.20 17.87
CA ASP A 131 3.16 -3.14 16.97
C ASP A 131 3.39 -1.84 17.77
N PRO A 132 4.57 -1.19 17.69
CA PRO A 132 4.83 0.09 18.36
C PRO A 132 3.80 1.18 18.05
N ASN A 133 3.15 1.09 16.88
CA ASN A 133 2.11 1.99 16.38
C ASN A 133 0.71 1.37 16.46
N ALA A 134 0.49 0.31 17.27
CA ALA A 134 -0.81 -0.39 17.35
C ALA A 134 -1.99 0.55 17.62
N ASP A 135 -1.83 1.55 18.48
CA ASP A 135 -2.91 2.50 18.79
C ASP A 135 -3.21 3.47 17.64
N PHE A 136 -2.21 3.80 16.83
CA PHE A 136 -2.41 4.54 15.59
C PHE A 136 -3.22 3.69 14.61
N TRP A 137 -2.79 2.46 14.34
CA TRP A 137 -3.47 1.56 13.41
C TRP A 137 -4.89 1.24 13.83
N ARG A 138 -5.13 1.01 15.14
CA ARG A 138 -6.46 0.81 15.71
C ARG A 138 -7.39 1.97 15.38
N GLN A 139 -6.94 3.20 15.61
CA GLN A 139 -7.71 4.40 15.30
C GLN A 139 -7.90 4.57 13.80
N PHE A 140 -6.84 4.40 13.02
CA PHE A 140 -6.86 4.50 11.55
C PHE A 140 -7.89 3.56 10.93
N TYR A 141 -7.89 2.28 11.31
CA TYR A 141 -8.83 1.28 10.79
C TYR A 141 -10.24 1.41 11.36
N SER A 142 -10.43 1.99 12.56
CA SER A 142 -11.77 2.23 13.11
C SER A 142 -12.57 3.29 12.34
N ARG A 143 -11.89 4.19 11.62
CA ARG A 143 -12.54 5.26 10.84
C ARG A 143 -12.84 4.78 9.44
N LYS A 144 -14.07 5.00 8.95
CA LYS A 144 -14.45 4.67 7.56
C LYS A 144 -13.73 5.54 6.54
N GLU A 145 -13.65 6.84 6.80
CA GLU A 145 -13.03 7.83 5.91
C GLU A 145 -11.51 7.70 5.91
N LEU A 146 -10.88 7.81 4.75
CA LEU A 146 -9.44 7.97 4.66
C LEU A 146 -9.07 9.42 5.00
N VAL A 147 -8.44 9.60 6.14
CA VAL A 147 -7.81 10.85 6.55
C VAL A 147 -6.38 10.50 6.92
N LEU A 148 -5.42 11.19 6.31
CA LEU A 148 -4.00 10.99 6.54
C LEU A 148 -3.43 12.19 7.30
N PRO A 149 -2.38 11.98 8.11
CA PRO A 149 -1.54 13.07 8.61
C PRO A 149 -0.94 13.90 7.47
N GLN A 150 -0.40 15.07 7.80
CA GLN A 150 0.35 15.89 6.85
C GLN A 150 1.56 15.10 6.31
N GLY A 151 1.78 15.15 4.99
CA GLY A 151 2.88 14.43 4.34
C GLY A 151 2.62 14.08 2.89
N ASN A 152 3.60 13.40 2.29
CA ASN A 152 3.49 12.84 0.94
C ASN A 152 3.28 11.34 1.03
N TYR A 153 2.34 10.83 0.25
CA TYR A 153 1.97 9.42 0.24
C TYR A 153 1.88 8.92 -1.20
N LEU A 154 2.43 7.75 -1.45
CA LEU A 154 2.14 6.97 -2.64
C LEU A 154 0.84 6.20 -2.37
N ILE A 155 -0.20 6.47 -3.15
CA ILE A 155 -1.38 5.61 -3.20
C ILE A 155 -1.27 4.70 -4.41
N GLU A 156 -1.68 3.45 -4.24
CA GLU A 156 -1.57 2.41 -5.25
C GLU A 156 -2.83 1.55 -5.26
N ALA A 157 -3.28 1.19 -6.46
CA ALA A 157 -4.17 0.06 -6.66
C ALA A 157 -3.40 -1.04 -7.41
N VAL A 158 -3.42 -2.24 -6.85
CA VAL A 158 -2.75 -3.43 -7.39
C VAL A 158 -3.81 -4.45 -7.76
N CYS A 159 -3.72 -5.04 -8.95
CA CYS A 159 -4.46 -6.25 -9.26
C CYS A 159 -3.54 -7.47 -9.23
N VAL A 160 -3.96 -8.48 -8.46
CA VAL A 160 -3.23 -9.74 -8.31
C VAL A 160 -4.23 -10.88 -8.44
N PHE A 161 -4.09 -11.65 -9.51
CA PHE A 161 -4.92 -12.83 -9.78
C PHE A 161 -4.21 -13.77 -10.75
N SER A 162 -4.79 -14.93 -11.00
CA SER A 162 -4.32 -15.91 -11.98
C SER A 162 -5.22 -15.90 -13.20
N LEU A 163 -4.63 -16.04 -14.38
CA LEU A 163 -5.31 -16.06 -15.68
C LEU A 163 -5.98 -17.40 -15.98
N ASP A 164 -5.62 -18.45 -15.24
CA ASP A 164 -6.24 -19.77 -15.27
C ASP A 164 -6.34 -20.39 -13.88
N GLU A 165 -7.16 -21.44 -13.75
CA GLU A 165 -7.48 -22.09 -12.47
C GLU A 165 -6.30 -22.90 -11.92
N SER A 166 -5.33 -23.26 -12.77
CA SER A 166 -4.18 -24.05 -12.35
C SER A 166 -3.22 -23.27 -11.47
N VAL A 167 -3.26 -21.93 -11.55
CA VAL A 167 -2.40 -20.95 -10.88
C VAL A 167 -0.89 -21.09 -11.14
N VAL A 168 -0.49 -22.02 -12.01
CA VAL A 168 0.91 -22.25 -12.38
C VAL A 168 1.27 -21.36 -13.55
N ASP A 169 2.27 -20.50 -13.37
CA ASP A 169 2.79 -19.57 -14.41
C ASP A 169 1.71 -18.68 -15.05
N SER A 170 0.59 -18.47 -14.36
CA SER A 170 -0.57 -17.71 -14.84
C SER A 170 -0.82 -16.43 -14.04
N HIS A 171 0.14 -16.01 -13.22
CA HIS A 171 0.03 -14.81 -12.41
C HIS A 171 -0.05 -13.55 -13.26
N TYR A 172 -1.05 -12.74 -12.97
CA TYR A 172 -1.20 -11.39 -13.45
C TYR A 172 -1.00 -10.43 -12.28
N ASN A 173 -0.01 -9.55 -12.39
CA ASN A 173 0.31 -8.57 -11.38
C ASN A 173 0.58 -7.23 -12.05
N GLU A 174 -0.36 -6.30 -11.88
CA GLU A 174 -0.21 -4.94 -12.39
C GLU A 174 -0.65 -3.93 -11.34
N SER A 175 -0.07 -2.75 -11.41
CA SER A 175 -0.45 -1.66 -10.53
C SER A 175 -0.51 -0.30 -11.23
N VAL A 176 -1.32 0.57 -10.62
CA VAL A 176 -1.48 1.98 -10.96
C VAL A 176 -1.35 2.79 -9.67
N TYR A 177 -0.69 3.94 -9.75
CA TYR A 177 -0.30 4.69 -8.58
C TYR A 177 -0.10 6.17 -8.88
N THR A 178 -0.20 6.99 -7.84
CA THR A 178 0.19 8.39 -7.86
C THR A 178 0.61 8.84 -6.47
N MET A 179 1.41 9.89 -6.40
CA MET A 179 1.62 10.62 -5.17
C MET A 179 0.39 11.48 -4.85
N ILE A 180 0.06 11.58 -3.57
CA ILE A 180 -0.79 12.62 -2.99
C ILE A 180 -0.04 13.36 -1.89
N THR A 181 -0.44 14.60 -1.64
CA THR A 181 0.10 15.47 -0.59
C THR A 181 -1.04 15.91 0.33
N VAL A 182 -0.80 15.83 1.64
CA VAL A 182 -1.65 16.43 2.67
C VAL A 182 -0.91 17.60 3.29
N GLU A 183 -1.52 18.78 3.28
CA GLU A 183 -0.97 20.07 3.76
C GLU A 183 -1.69 20.59 5.01
#